data_AF-A0A176ZWJ5-F1
#
_entry.id   AF-A0A176ZWJ5-F1
#
_cell.length_a   1.000
_cell.length_b   1.000
_cell.length_c   1.000
_cell.angle_alpha   90.00
_cell.angle_beta   90.00
_cell.angle_gamma   90.00
#
_symmetry.space_group_name_H-M   'P 1'
#
loop_
_entity.id
_entity.type
_entity.pdbx_description
1 polymer ?
#
loop_
_entity_poly.entity_id
_entity_poly.type
_entity_poly.pdbx_seq_one_letter_code
_entity_poly.pdbx_strand_id
1 'polypeptide(L)'
;MSSVASPSSPSKARTPTSTSEDEDRIMPGQNRSVGRTVHLYNSNDTETAIGGLIVTNGVTHTNLYHMVEIILVVTSDFSLRSGDDKIIPKGEAQVKAGKYFVYSTGKIYLLRY
;
A
#
# COMPACT_ATOMS: atom_id res chain seq x y z
N MET A 1 3.51 -53.49 -15.37
CA MET A 1 3.98 -52.90 -14.11
C MET A 1 4.47 -51.49 -14.43
N SER A 2 3.67 -50.47 -14.11
CA SER A 2 4.02 -49.06 -14.40
C SER A 2 4.75 -48.45 -13.21
N SER A 3 6.00 -48.08 -13.40
CA SER A 3 6.84 -47.45 -12.38
C SER A 3 6.63 -45.94 -12.39
N VAL A 4 6.16 -45.40 -11.25
CA VAL A 4 5.95 -43.96 -11.03
C VAL A 4 7.31 -43.28 -10.83
N ALA A 5 7.57 -42.20 -11.56
CA ALA A 5 8.79 -41.41 -11.40
C ALA A 5 8.73 -40.59 -10.10
N SER A 6 9.80 -40.67 -9.29
CA SER A 6 9.97 -39.92 -8.04
C SER A 6 10.13 -38.42 -8.30
N PRO A 7 9.53 -37.52 -7.49
CA PRO A 7 9.76 -36.09 -7.62
C PRO A 7 11.17 -35.72 -7.14
N SER A 8 11.86 -34.88 -7.91
CA SER A 8 13.18 -34.34 -7.57
C SER A 8 13.07 -33.32 -6.42
N SER A 9 13.94 -33.45 -5.42
CA SER A 9 14.03 -32.53 -4.28
C SER A 9 14.53 -31.15 -4.72
N PRO A 10 14.00 -30.03 -4.16
CA PRO A 10 14.51 -28.71 -4.48
C PRO A 10 15.91 -28.50 -3.87
N SER A 11 16.80 -27.97 -4.70
CA SER A 11 18.21 -27.74 -4.38
C SER A 11 18.38 -26.60 -3.37
N LYS A 12 18.98 -26.93 -2.21
CA LYS A 12 19.71 -26.07 -1.25
C LYS A 12 19.21 -24.62 -1.07
N ALA A 13 18.46 -24.38 0.00
CA ALA A 13 18.38 -23.06 0.62
C ALA A 13 19.76 -22.65 1.16
N ARG A 14 20.26 -21.50 0.73
CA ARG A 14 21.51 -20.92 1.25
C ARG A 14 21.16 -20.10 2.50
N THR A 15 21.59 -20.56 3.66
CA THR A 15 21.50 -19.83 4.93
C THR A 15 22.31 -18.53 4.83
N PRO A 16 21.73 -17.34 5.08
CA PRO A 16 22.53 -16.17 5.38
C PRO A 16 23.08 -16.33 6.80
N THR A 17 24.39 -16.49 6.91
CA THR A 17 25.13 -16.43 8.17
C THR A 17 24.82 -15.10 8.87
N SER A 18 24.36 -15.17 10.11
CA SER A 18 24.21 -14.04 11.01
C SER A 18 25.58 -13.48 11.37
N THR A 19 25.83 -12.22 11.03
CA THR A 19 26.85 -11.40 11.72
C THR A 19 26.08 -10.41 12.58
N SER A 20 26.15 -10.63 13.89
CA SER A 20 25.66 -9.74 14.92
C SER A 20 26.59 -8.54 15.06
N GLU A 21 26.09 -7.34 14.79
CA GLU A 21 26.60 -6.10 15.38
C GLU A 21 25.38 -5.21 15.65
N ASP A 22 25.27 -4.79 16.92
CA ASP A 22 24.26 -3.90 17.47
C ASP A 22 24.20 -2.59 16.70
N GLU A 23 23.21 -2.46 15.83
CA GLU A 23 22.52 -1.20 15.64
C GLU A 23 21.04 -1.52 15.66
N ASP A 24 20.30 -0.82 16.52
CA ASP A 24 18.87 -0.61 16.41
C ASP A 24 18.58 -0.03 15.02
N ARG A 25 18.59 -0.90 14.00
CA ARG A 25 18.13 -0.59 12.66
C ARG A 25 16.64 -0.43 12.81
N ILE A 26 16.23 0.78 13.17
CA ILE A 26 15.09 1.42 12.53
C ILE A 26 15.30 1.17 11.03
N MET A 27 14.71 0.09 10.51
CA MET A 27 14.65 -0.09 9.07
C MET A 27 13.94 1.17 8.59
N PRO A 28 14.60 2.08 7.84
CA PRO A 28 13.94 3.27 7.35
C PRO A 28 12.70 2.75 6.63
N GLY A 29 11.51 3.12 7.16
CA GLY A 29 10.27 2.43 6.87
C GLY A 29 10.19 2.18 5.37
N GLN A 30 10.33 0.92 4.97
CA GLN A 30 10.56 0.59 3.56
C GLN A 30 9.43 1.23 2.78
N ASN A 31 9.78 2.05 1.78
CA ASN A 31 8.79 2.82 1.04
C ASN A 31 7.82 1.84 0.38
N ARG A 32 6.70 1.60 1.06
CA ARG A 32 5.69 0.63 0.65
C ARG A 32 5.00 1.05 -0.64
N SER A 33 5.21 2.27 -1.12
CA SER A 33 4.69 2.71 -2.41
C SER A 33 5.49 2.20 -3.61
N VAL A 34 6.75 1.75 -3.42
CA VAL A 34 7.55 1.21 -4.52
C VAL A 34 6.85 -0.02 -5.13
N GLY A 35 6.63 0.03 -6.45
CA GLY A 35 5.91 -1.02 -7.20
C GLY A 35 4.39 -0.86 -7.25
N ARG A 36 3.83 0.18 -6.62
CA ARG A 36 2.39 0.50 -6.68
C ARG A 36 2.11 1.48 -7.82
N THR A 37 0.91 1.43 -8.36
CA THR A 37 0.49 2.33 -9.47
C THR A 37 -0.47 3.41 -9.01
N VAL A 38 -1.14 3.20 -7.87
CA VAL A 38 -1.93 4.19 -7.15
C VAL A 38 -1.18 4.59 -5.89
N HIS A 39 -1.01 5.89 -5.71
CA HIS A 39 -0.30 6.47 -4.58
C HIS A 39 -1.24 7.36 -3.80
N LEU A 40 -1.33 7.12 -2.49
CA LEU A 40 -2.16 7.88 -1.58
C LEU A 40 -1.29 8.87 -0.83
N TYR A 41 -1.77 10.10 -0.69
CA TYR A 41 -1.12 11.21 0.00
C TYR A 41 -2.09 11.88 0.98
N ASN A 42 -1.53 12.59 1.97
CA ASN A 42 -2.29 13.56 2.73
C ASN A 42 -2.37 14.85 1.88
N SER A 43 -3.52 15.51 1.79
CA SER A 43 -3.61 16.79 1.06
C SER A 43 -2.66 17.87 1.61
N ASN A 44 -2.27 17.77 2.88
CA ASN A 44 -1.36 18.71 3.54
C ASN A 44 0.13 18.34 3.36
N ASP A 45 0.44 17.13 2.89
CA ASP A 45 1.79 16.65 2.56
C ASP A 45 1.72 15.80 1.28
N THR A 46 1.98 16.46 0.15
CA THR A 46 1.89 15.89 -1.19
C THR A 46 3.14 15.14 -1.64
N GLU A 47 4.22 15.22 -0.86
CA GLU A 47 5.52 14.65 -1.19
C GLU A 47 5.70 13.28 -0.56
N THR A 48 5.11 13.06 0.63
CA THR A 48 5.20 11.77 1.32
C THR A 48 4.00 10.88 1.01
N ALA A 49 4.24 9.82 0.23
CA ALA A 49 3.21 8.80 0.00
C ALA A 49 2.88 8.07 1.31
N ILE A 50 1.64 8.22 1.78
CA ILE A 50 1.16 7.54 2.99
C ILE A 50 0.78 6.09 2.69
N GLY A 51 0.47 5.74 1.44
CA GLY A 51 0.11 4.38 1.06
C GLY A 51 -0.08 4.25 -0.45
N GLY A 52 -0.72 3.15 -0.87
CA GLY A 52 -1.02 2.94 -2.27
C GLY A 52 -1.62 1.57 -2.55
N LEU A 53 -2.06 1.39 -3.79
CA LEU A 53 -2.57 0.13 -4.32
C LEU A 53 -1.90 -0.21 -5.66
N ILE A 54 -1.85 -1.49 -5.98
CA ILE A 54 -1.58 -1.93 -7.36
C ILE A 54 -2.92 -1.98 -8.07
N VAL A 55 -3.07 -1.24 -9.16
CA VAL A 55 -4.26 -1.32 -10.01
C VAL A 55 -4.27 -2.67 -10.71
N THR A 56 -5.27 -3.48 -10.38
CA THR A 56 -5.63 -4.69 -11.11
C THR A 56 -7.09 -4.58 -11.57
N ASN A 57 -7.51 -5.50 -12.44
CA ASN A 57 -8.92 -5.62 -12.80
C ASN A 57 -9.71 -5.95 -11.52
N GLY A 58 -10.66 -5.07 -11.17
CA GLY A 58 -11.50 -5.22 -9.98
C GLY A 58 -11.13 -4.33 -8.80
N VAL A 59 -10.04 -3.54 -8.85
CA VAL A 59 -9.80 -2.50 -7.84
C VAL A 59 -10.70 -1.30 -8.13
N THR A 60 -11.69 -1.07 -7.27
CA THR A 60 -12.69 0.00 -7.41
C THR A 60 -12.43 1.16 -6.46
N HIS A 61 -13.13 2.28 -6.67
CA HIS A 61 -13.04 3.42 -5.75
C HIS A 61 -13.41 3.00 -4.32
N THR A 62 -14.37 2.08 -4.14
CA THR A 62 -14.69 1.49 -2.83
C THR A 62 -13.44 0.88 -2.16
N ASN A 63 -12.62 0.12 -2.89
CA ASN A 63 -11.38 -0.44 -2.33
C ASN A 63 -10.36 0.66 -1.95
N LEU A 64 -10.29 1.75 -2.73
CA LEU A 64 -9.42 2.87 -2.40
C LEU A 64 -9.86 3.58 -1.11
N TYR A 65 -11.17 3.77 -0.91
CA TYR A 65 -11.71 4.29 0.36
C TYR A 65 -11.40 3.35 1.54
N HIS A 66 -11.62 2.04 1.39
CA HIS A 66 -11.28 1.08 2.45
C HIS A 66 -9.78 1.06 2.78
N MET A 67 -8.92 1.26 1.78
CA MET A 67 -7.48 1.34 2.03
C MET A 67 -7.11 2.53 2.93
N VAL A 68 -7.80 3.66 2.78
CA VAL A 68 -7.63 4.83 3.65
C VAL A 68 -8.04 4.51 5.09
N GLU A 69 -9.21 3.88 5.26
CA GLU A 69 -9.74 3.48 6.56
C GLU A 69 -8.85 2.46 7.29
N ILE A 70 -8.13 1.60 6.55
CA ILE A 70 -7.20 0.61 7.13
C ILE A 70 -5.89 1.24 7.62
N ILE A 71 -5.38 2.26 6.92
CA ILE A 71 -4.04 2.81 7.22
C ILE A 71 -4.08 4.13 7.99
N LEU A 72 -5.21 4.84 7.99
CA LEU A 72 -5.35 6.14 8.64
C LEU A 72 -6.40 6.11 9.73
N VAL A 73 -6.14 6.86 10.79
CA VAL A 73 -7.15 7.33 11.72
C VAL A 73 -7.45 8.78 11.36
N VAL A 74 -8.69 9.06 10.97
CA VAL A 74 -9.16 10.41 10.65
C VAL A 74 -10.20 10.82 11.69
N THR A 75 -10.03 11.98 12.31
CA THR A 75 -10.92 12.44 13.40
C THR A 75 -12.24 13.06 12.93
N SER A 76 -12.44 13.15 11.61
CA SER A 76 -13.60 13.74 10.94
C SER A 76 -13.83 12.99 9.62
N ASP A 77 -14.92 13.31 8.93
CA ASP A 77 -15.15 12.82 7.57
C ASP A 77 -14.00 13.19 6.63
N PHE A 78 -13.79 12.36 5.61
CA PHE A 78 -12.79 12.60 4.58
C PHE A 78 -13.37 12.40 3.18
N SER A 79 -12.71 13.00 2.21
CA SER A 79 -12.96 12.79 0.78
C SER A 79 -11.65 12.45 0.07
N LEU A 80 -11.77 11.72 -1.04
CA LEU A 80 -10.66 11.45 -1.93
C LEU A 80 -10.72 12.34 -3.16
N ARG A 81 -9.55 12.84 -3.58
CA ARG A 81 -9.40 13.57 -4.85
C ARG A 81 -8.28 12.99 -5.70
N SER A 82 -8.42 13.05 -7.02
CA SER A 82 -7.33 12.70 -7.96
C SER A 82 -6.26 13.79 -8.02
N GLY A 83 -5.17 13.51 -8.74
CA GLY A 83 -4.18 14.51 -9.20
C GLY A 83 -4.77 15.76 -9.84
N ASP A 84 -5.90 15.65 -10.53
CA ASP A 84 -6.59 16.79 -11.17
C ASP A 84 -7.59 17.50 -10.23
N ASP A 85 -7.49 17.30 -8.91
CA ASP A 85 -8.39 17.84 -7.87
C ASP A 85 -9.88 17.45 -8.01
N LYS A 86 -10.18 16.41 -8.80
CA LYS A 86 -11.55 15.89 -8.93
C LYS A 86 -11.91 15.01 -7.76
N ILE A 87 -13.06 15.28 -7.14
CA ILE A 87 -13.64 14.42 -6.10
C ILE A 87 -13.92 13.03 -6.67
N ILE A 88 -13.44 12.01 -5.97
CA ILE A 88 -13.60 10.61 -6.32
C ILE A 88 -14.81 10.06 -5.56
N PRO A 89 -15.93 9.76 -6.23
CA PRO A 89 -17.08 9.17 -5.56
C PRO A 89 -16.76 7.74 -5.12
N LYS A 90 -17.25 7.35 -3.94
CA LYS A 90 -17.24 5.94 -3.50
C LYS A 90 -18.16 5.13 -4.42
N GLY A 91 -17.71 3.94 -4.83
CA GLY A 91 -18.47 3.06 -5.71
C GLY A 91 -17.59 2.12 -6.53
N GLU A 92 -18.24 1.44 -7.47
CA GLU A 92 -17.65 0.30 -8.20
C GLU A 92 -16.89 0.70 -9.48
N ALA A 93 -16.69 2.00 -9.70
CA ALA A 93 -15.84 2.48 -10.78
C ALA A 93 -14.39 2.05 -10.56
N GLN A 94 -13.74 1.56 -11.61
CA GLN A 94 -12.35 1.11 -11.56
C GLN A 94 -11.40 2.28 -11.25
N VAL A 95 -10.47 2.06 -10.33
CA VAL A 95 -9.41 3.02 -10.00
C VAL A 95 -8.42 3.14 -11.16
N LYS A 96 -7.97 4.35 -11.44
CA LYS A 96 -6.92 4.62 -12.41
C LYS A 96 -5.57 4.74 -11.71
N ALA A 97 -4.49 4.41 -12.39
CA ALA A 97 -3.15 4.69 -11.89
C ALA A 97 -2.97 6.21 -11.70
N GLY A 98 -2.27 6.61 -10.64
CA GLY A 98 -2.02 8.02 -10.36
C GLY A 98 -1.92 8.36 -8.88
N LYS A 99 -1.90 9.67 -8.61
CA LYS A 99 -1.90 10.24 -7.26
C LYS A 99 -3.32 10.50 -6.80
N TYR A 100 -3.58 10.17 -5.55
CA TYR A 100 -4.83 10.41 -4.85
C TYR A 100 -4.56 11.04 -3.49
N PHE A 101 -5.41 11.96 -3.08
CA PHE A 101 -5.20 12.80 -1.92
C PHE A 101 -6.38 12.65 -0.97
N VAL A 102 -6.06 12.41 0.31
CA VAL A 102 -7.02 12.38 1.40
C VAL A 102 -7.20 13.80 1.92
N TYR A 103 -8.42 14.33 1.79
CA TYR A 103 -8.81 15.61 2.34
C TYR A 103 -9.72 15.39 3.54
N SER A 104 -9.39 16.00 4.67
CA SER A 104 -10.25 16.07 5.85
C SER A 104 -10.06 17.40 6.55
N THR A 105 -11.10 17.88 7.22
CA THR A 105 -11.02 19.03 8.14
C THR A 105 -10.43 18.63 9.50
N GLY A 106 -10.42 17.32 9.79
CA GLY A 106 -9.86 16.75 11.01
C GLY A 106 -8.37 16.44 10.90
N LYS A 107 -7.82 15.88 11.98
CA LYS A 107 -6.44 15.39 11.99
C LYS A 107 -6.39 14.02 11.33
N ILE A 108 -5.31 13.78 10.59
CA ILE A 108 -5.01 12.51 9.94
C ILE A 108 -3.77 11.93 10.60
N TYR A 109 -3.89 10.72 11.11
CA TYR A 109 -2.78 9.97 11.72
C TYR A 109 -2.55 8.69 10.94
N LEU A 110 -1.28 8.35 10.70
CA LEU A 110 -0.92 7.04 10.16
C LEU A 110 -1.02 6.00 11.28
N LEU A 111 -1.74 4.91 11.03
CA LEU A 111 -1.84 3.79 11.97
C LEU A 111 -0.46 3.12 12.08
N ARG A 112 0.06 3.04 13.30
CA ARG A 112 1.30 2.33 13.64
C ARG A 112 0.94 0.91 14.08
N TYR A 113 1.63 -0.08 13.52
CA TYR A 113 1.54 -1.49 13.92
C TYR A 113 2.84 -1.90 14.61
#